data_AF-A0A8S8Y5S7-F1
#
_entry.id   AF-A0A8S8Y5S7-F1
#
_cell.length_a   1.000
_cell.length_b   1.000
_cell.length_c   1.000
_cell.angle_alpha   90.00
_cell.angle_beta   90.00
_cell.angle_gamma   90.00
#
_symmetry.space_group_name_H-M   'P 1'
#
loop_
_entity.id
_entity.type
_entity.pdbx_description
1 polymer ?
#
loop_
_entity_poly.entity_id
_entity_poly.type
_entity_poly.pdbx_seq_one_letter_code
_entity_poly.pdbx_strand_id
1 'polypeptide(L)'
;MSESSEHVDADSKEEEIEDLVDEANMKMDVDAVFETYDANSDGSIDHSEYVDKHKDEVESGGISAVIDRLLDDSPELRGQRLWVMFALSVLMVAAMNAYAMVREPDLVLIEDLVEHYNEVVSVEGVVISWVEDPYSSGDDRVDIIIEDETGVAELRWYRYGDIPMLGTKVVATGDVIEYEGRIWLQALGGGALSWSDSDIPEAQEIGISTIAANPQDYLGQTFTLTGYLSKSVNPESTFTALYLGDHPEYGNSEHQMRMVIHSAPGQWLESGQKVEVTAVVQYEQRELRWSIHTQGPEVRVVRTHEPVPTTIGWSNYESWSFSSDNLVKLVGEISGDNVISDDGTLAVCLLNAGDISGLEGQTKSISGRLSWSSSKGIWCIDVDSKTDSGISDITGAEDLLNQLASDPSQSLADIENGTEFNITGVISGSTLMKNDGDTKVIIANAPYPNTLTKFDAYIPLGMHTGWLEDGQQISATVTMLWSSNPPELQLNVVNINFVGNPPAPNNYDLTDGPPAFYDLNKITSITGNLVTIDNETYLQKEGGEQKIRINVVSNSIYEGNSQNEGKTLKWTGRLIEMADNVNLAHYYVLDDADVTDNDGNGIADDAEDA
;
A
#
# COMPACT_ATOMS: atom_id res chain seq x y z
N MET A 1 -56.51 21.13 6.16
CA MET A 1 -56.64 21.61 4.77
C MET A 1 -55.53 20.87 4.05
N SER A 2 -55.83 19.68 3.51
CA SER A 2 -56.46 19.46 2.19
C SER A 2 -55.55 19.99 1.06
N GLU A 3 -55.31 19.25 -0.01
CA GLU A 3 -56.17 18.24 -0.66
C GLU A 3 -55.36 17.15 -1.43
N SER A 4 -56.00 15.99 -1.68
CA SER A 4 -55.94 15.10 -2.87
C SER A 4 -54.60 14.81 -3.60
N SER A 5 -54.20 13.57 -3.91
CA SER A 5 -54.82 12.60 -4.87
C SER A 5 -55.03 13.20 -6.29
N GLU A 6 -54.87 12.50 -7.40
CA GLU A 6 -54.86 11.05 -7.67
C GLU A 6 -54.27 10.74 -9.07
N HIS A 7 -54.20 9.44 -9.43
CA HIS A 7 -53.91 8.82 -10.73
C HIS A 7 -53.90 9.67 -12.03
N VAL A 8 -52.78 9.58 -12.74
CA VAL A 8 -52.57 9.68 -14.21
C VAL A 8 -51.28 8.87 -14.49
N ASP A 9 -51.13 7.88 -15.38
CA ASP A 9 -52.05 7.13 -16.27
C ASP A 9 -51.47 5.69 -16.47
N ALA A 10 -52.12 4.81 -17.26
CA ALA A 10 -51.65 3.46 -17.63
C ALA A 10 -51.86 3.07 -19.12
N ASP A 11 -52.14 4.05 -19.99
CA ASP A 11 -52.58 3.82 -21.39
C ASP A 11 -51.43 3.74 -22.43
N SER A 12 -50.21 4.18 -22.10
CA SER A 12 -49.14 4.40 -23.10
C SER A 12 -48.41 3.14 -23.62
N LYS A 13 -49.04 1.96 -23.53
CA LYS A 13 -48.44 0.67 -23.97
C LYS A 13 -49.37 -0.23 -24.80
N GLU A 14 -50.66 0.08 -24.92
CA GLU A 14 -51.51 -0.61 -25.91
C GLU A 14 -51.43 0.09 -27.29
N GLU A 15 -51.25 1.41 -27.36
CA GLU A 15 -51.11 2.14 -28.65
C GLU A 15 -49.88 1.70 -29.47
N GLU A 16 -48.70 1.48 -28.85
CA GLU A 16 -47.49 1.03 -29.59
C GLU A 16 -47.61 -0.40 -30.16
N ILE A 17 -48.57 -1.20 -29.70
CA ILE A 17 -48.79 -2.57 -30.19
C ILE A 17 -49.84 -2.60 -31.31
N GLU A 18 -50.87 -1.74 -31.29
CA GLU A 18 -51.81 -1.63 -32.41
C GLU A 18 -51.12 -1.04 -33.67
N ASP A 19 -50.27 -0.01 -33.52
CA ASP A 19 -49.53 0.59 -34.66
C ASP A 19 -48.61 -0.42 -35.38
N LEU A 20 -48.00 -1.37 -34.65
CA LEU A 20 -47.14 -2.42 -35.23
C LEU A 20 -47.93 -3.53 -35.95
N VAL A 21 -49.24 -3.66 -35.72
CA VAL A 21 -50.07 -4.70 -36.36
C VAL A 21 -50.68 -4.18 -37.67
N ASP A 22 -50.93 -2.88 -37.81
CA ASP A 22 -51.47 -2.30 -39.04
C ASP A 22 -50.43 -2.15 -40.16
N GLU A 23 -49.13 -1.91 -39.86
CA GLU A 23 -48.07 -1.94 -40.89
C GLU A 23 -47.90 -3.33 -41.54
N ALA A 24 -48.20 -4.41 -40.82
CA ALA A 24 -48.10 -5.78 -41.35
C ALA A 24 -49.21 -6.14 -42.37
N ASN A 25 -50.25 -5.32 -42.49
CA ASN A 25 -51.40 -5.55 -43.38
C ASN A 25 -51.42 -4.65 -44.63
N MET A 26 -50.32 -3.94 -44.94
CA MET A 26 -50.21 -3.21 -46.20
C MET A 26 -50.28 -4.17 -47.40
N LYS A 27 -51.46 -4.22 -48.01
CA LYS A 27 -51.72 -4.88 -49.29
C LYS A 27 -50.86 -4.21 -50.36
N MET A 28 -49.73 -4.84 -50.69
CA MET A 28 -48.71 -4.31 -51.59
C MET A 28 -49.33 -3.80 -52.90
N ASP A 29 -49.30 -2.48 -53.10
CA ASP A 29 -49.80 -1.84 -54.30
C ASP A 29 -48.78 -2.00 -55.42
N VAL A 30 -49.03 -3.00 -56.25
CA VAL A 30 -48.15 -3.39 -57.35
C VAL A 30 -48.02 -2.25 -58.39
N ASP A 31 -49.08 -1.46 -58.58
CA ASP A 31 -49.09 -0.38 -59.57
C ASP A 31 -48.15 0.78 -59.14
N ALA A 32 -48.09 1.08 -57.84
CA ALA A 32 -47.20 2.11 -57.29
C ALA A 32 -45.70 1.76 -57.40
N VAL A 33 -45.34 0.47 -57.36
CA VAL A 33 -43.94 0.02 -57.54
C VAL A 33 -43.50 0.21 -58.99
N PHE A 34 -44.40 0.04 -59.96
CA PHE A 34 -44.09 0.23 -61.38
C PHE A 34 -44.05 1.71 -61.80
N GLU A 35 -44.92 2.58 -61.27
CA GLU A 35 -44.86 4.03 -61.56
C GLU A 35 -43.50 4.66 -61.22
N THR A 36 -42.82 4.18 -60.17
CA THR A 36 -41.48 4.70 -59.79
C THR A 36 -40.32 4.24 -60.68
N TYR A 37 -40.50 3.22 -61.53
CA TYR A 37 -39.42 2.69 -62.38
C TYR A 37 -39.36 3.36 -63.76
N ASP A 38 -40.49 3.85 -64.28
CA ASP A 38 -40.61 4.56 -65.57
C ASP A 38 -40.02 5.99 -65.54
N ALA A 39 -39.55 6.48 -64.39
CA ALA A 39 -38.89 7.77 -64.26
C ALA A 39 -37.43 7.82 -64.79
N ASN A 40 -36.88 6.68 -65.24
CA ASN A 40 -35.51 6.59 -65.76
C ASN A 40 -35.41 6.99 -67.24
N SER A 41 -34.88 8.19 -67.49
CA SER A 41 -34.79 8.79 -68.82
C SER A 41 -33.61 8.29 -69.67
N ASP A 42 -33.55 6.99 -70.00
CA ASP A 42 -32.52 6.43 -70.91
C ASP A 42 -33.04 5.97 -72.28
N GLY A 43 -34.36 5.85 -72.45
CA GLY A 43 -34.99 5.79 -73.77
C GLY A 43 -34.89 4.45 -74.49
N SER A 44 -34.85 3.32 -73.77
CA SER A 44 -35.02 2.00 -74.38
C SER A 44 -36.09 1.12 -73.69
N ILE A 45 -37.15 0.83 -74.47
CA ILE A 45 -38.24 -0.15 -74.25
C ILE A 45 -39.38 0.31 -73.32
N ASP A 46 -40.55 0.59 -73.91
CA ASP A 46 -41.84 0.76 -73.23
C ASP A 46 -42.26 -0.55 -72.52
N HIS A 47 -42.32 -0.56 -71.20
CA HIS A 47 -42.66 -1.76 -70.42
C HIS A 47 -44.15 -2.14 -70.53
N SER A 48 -45.02 -1.17 -70.88
CA SER A 48 -46.46 -1.37 -71.04
C SER A 48 -46.82 -2.43 -72.10
N GLU A 49 -46.02 -2.56 -73.17
CA GLU A 49 -46.28 -3.54 -74.24
C GLU A 49 -45.89 -4.98 -73.83
N TYR A 50 -45.06 -5.17 -72.79
CA TYR A 50 -44.71 -6.48 -72.25
C TYR A 50 -45.75 -6.99 -71.24
N VAL A 51 -46.25 -6.10 -70.37
CA VAL A 51 -47.25 -6.45 -69.33
C VAL A 51 -48.58 -6.86 -69.95
N ASP A 52 -49.10 -6.10 -70.92
CA ASP A 52 -50.36 -6.42 -71.61
C ASP A 52 -50.31 -7.74 -72.40
N LYS A 53 -49.12 -8.25 -72.73
CA LYS A 53 -48.94 -9.47 -73.52
C LYS A 53 -48.86 -10.75 -72.68
N HIS A 54 -48.56 -10.65 -71.39
CA HIS A 54 -48.29 -11.80 -70.51
C HIS A 54 -49.18 -11.86 -69.25
N LYS A 55 -50.12 -10.91 -69.09
CA LYS A 55 -51.08 -10.88 -67.97
C LYS A 55 -51.89 -12.18 -67.83
N ASP A 56 -52.40 -12.70 -68.94
CA ASP A 56 -53.21 -13.93 -68.99
C ASP A 56 -52.45 -15.20 -68.54
N GLU A 57 -51.12 -15.23 -68.66
CA GLU A 57 -50.30 -16.37 -68.21
C GLU A 57 -50.08 -16.37 -66.69
N VAL A 58 -50.00 -15.20 -66.07
CA VAL A 58 -49.73 -15.06 -64.61
C VAL A 58 -50.99 -15.37 -63.80
N GLU A 59 -52.17 -14.95 -64.25
CA GLU A 59 -53.43 -15.19 -63.53
C GLU A 59 -53.86 -16.67 -63.49
N SER A 60 -53.33 -17.53 -64.36
CA SER A 60 -53.72 -18.95 -64.47
C SER A 60 -52.80 -19.96 -63.79
N GLY A 61 -51.56 -19.58 -63.43
CA GLY A 61 -50.52 -20.52 -62.98
C GLY A 61 -50.19 -20.53 -61.48
N GLY A 62 -50.55 -19.49 -60.72
CA GLY A 62 -50.28 -19.40 -59.28
C GLY A 62 -48.79 -19.43 -58.89
N ILE A 63 -48.49 -19.72 -57.61
CA ILE A 63 -47.12 -19.63 -57.06
C ILE A 63 -46.13 -20.56 -57.78
N SER A 64 -46.56 -21.73 -58.28
CA SER A 64 -45.63 -22.62 -58.98
C SER A 64 -45.18 -22.05 -60.33
N ALA A 65 -46.04 -21.35 -61.08
CA ALA A 65 -45.63 -20.69 -62.32
C ALA A 65 -44.65 -19.52 -62.07
N VAL A 66 -44.76 -18.85 -60.92
CA VAL A 66 -43.77 -17.83 -60.49
C VAL A 66 -42.42 -18.48 -60.16
N ILE A 67 -42.43 -19.63 -59.47
CA ILE A 67 -41.22 -20.39 -59.15
C ILE A 67 -40.57 -20.99 -60.41
N ASP A 68 -41.36 -21.56 -61.33
CA ASP A 68 -40.85 -22.11 -62.59
C ASP A 68 -40.25 -21.01 -63.49
N ARG A 69 -40.84 -19.80 -63.53
CA ARG A 69 -40.27 -18.66 -64.27
C ARG A 69 -39.05 -18.05 -63.55
N LEU A 70 -38.98 -18.16 -62.22
CA LEU A 70 -37.75 -17.90 -61.43
C LEU A 70 -36.67 -18.97 -61.67
N LEU A 71 -37.01 -20.15 -62.19
CA LEU A 71 -36.08 -21.24 -62.54
C LEU A 71 -35.81 -21.37 -64.06
N ASP A 72 -36.52 -20.63 -64.91
CA ASP A 72 -36.26 -20.53 -66.36
C ASP A 72 -34.97 -19.73 -66.69
N ASP A 73 -34.09 -20.32 -67.49
CA ASP A 73 -32.67 -19.96 -67.58
C ASP A 73 -32.36 -18.83 -68.58
N SER A 74 -33.31 -17.89 -68.71
CA SER A 74 -33.20 -16.73 -69.61
C SER A 74 -32.13 -15.72 -69.15
N PRO A 75 -31.34 -15.12 -70.07
CA PRO A 75 -30.30 -14.16 -69.68
C PRO A 75 -30.83 -12.88 -69.01
N GLU A 76 -32.06 -12.49 -69.35
CA GLU A 76 -32.68 -11.22 -68.96
C GLU A 76 -33.18 -11.20 -67.51
N LEU A 77 -33.59 -12.36 -66.96
CA LEU A 77 -34.10 -12.47 -65.58
C LEU A 77 -33.00 -12.67 -64.52
N ARG A 78 -31.72 -12.75 -64.91
CA ARG A 78 -30.59 -13.00 -63.98
C ARG A 78 -30.43 -11.93 -62.91
N GLY A 79 -30.73 -10.66 -63.22
CA GLY A 79 -30.68 -9.56 -62.25
C GLY A 79 -31.75 -9.69 -61.15
N GLN A 80 -32.98 -10.03 -61.53
CA GLN A 80 -34.10 -10.20 -60.58
C GLN A 80 -33.88 -11.42 -59.67
N ARG A 81 -33.34 -12.53 -60.19
CA ARG A 81 -32.92 -13.68 -59.37
C ARG A 81 -31.93 -13.29 -58.27
N LEU A 82 -30.95 -12.45 -58.59
CA LEU A 82 -29.92 -12.02 -57.63
C LEU A 82 -30.56 -11.26 -56.45
N TRP A 83 -31.49 -10.35 -56.73
CA TRP A 83 -32.22 -9.60 -55.72
C TRP A 83 -33.15 -10.47 -54.86
N VAL A 84 -33.85 -11.44 -55.45
CA VAL A 84 -34.70 -12.38 -54.70
C VAL A 84 -33.86 -13.29 -53.79
N MET A 85 -32.73 -13.82 -54.29
CA MET A 85 -31.81 -14.63 -53.47
C MET A 85 -31.13 -13.80 -52.37
N PHE A 86 -30.82 -12.53 -52.63
CA PHE A 86 -30.31 -11.60 -51.63
C PHE A 86 -31.36 -11.32 -50.54
N ALA A 87 -32.60 -11.00 -50.91
CA ALA A 87 -33.70 -10.75 -49.98
C ALA A 87 -34.02 -11.98 -49.11
N LEU A 88 -34.07 -13.18 -49.70
CA LEU A 88 -34.24 -14.44 -48.95
C LEU A 88 -33.06 -14.71 -47.99
N SER A 89 -31.83 -14.38 -48.41
CA SER A 89 -30.65 -14.54 -47.56
C SER A 89 -30.68 -13.57 -46.37
N VAL A 90 -31.06 -12.30 -46.60
CA VAL A 90 -31.23 -11.29 -45.54
C VAL A 90 -32.35 -11.69 -44.59
N LEU A 91 -33.49 -12.15 -45.10
CA LEU A 91 -34.63 -12.59 -44.28
C LEU A 91 -34.29 -13.85 -43.47
N MET A 92 -33.54 -14.79 -44.04
CA MET A 92 -33.08 -15.98 -43.31
C MET A 92 -32.06 -15.63 -42.22
N VAL A 93 -31.12 -14.71 -42.48
CA VAL A 93 -30.20 -14.20 -41.45
C VAL A 93 -30.95 -13.45 -40.35
N ALA A 94 -31.94 -12.62 -40.70
CA ALA A 94 -32.81 -11.94 -39.74
C ALA A 94 -33.61 -12.93 -38.89
N ALA A 95 -34.20 -13.97 -39.50
CA ALA A 95 -34.93 -15.02 -38.79
C ALA A 95 -34.01 -15.86 -37.88
N MET A 96 -32.77 -16.16 -38.31
CA MET A 96 -31.79 -16.85 -37.46
C MET A 96 -31.33 -16.00 -36.29
N ASN A 97 -31.10 -14.70 -36.49
CA ASN A 97 -30.76 -13.77 -35.40
C ASN A 97 -31.94 -13.59 -34.42
N ALA A 98 -33.17 -13.46 -34.92
CA ALA A 98 -34.36 -13.40 -34.07
C ALA A 98 -34.58 -14.70 -33.28
N TYR A 99 -34.39 -15.86 -33.92
CA TYR A 99 -34.46 -17.16 -33.26
C TYR A 99 -33.38 -17.34 -32.17
N ALA A 100 -32.18 -16.80 -32.39
CA ALA A 100 -31.12 -16.78 -31.37
C ALA A 100 -31.41 -15.81 -30.22
N MET A 101 -32.16 -14.73 -30.47
CA MET A 101 -32.53 -13.72 -29.45
C MET A 101 -33.72 -14.14 -28.58
N VAL A 102 -34.62 -14.98 -29.09
CA VAL A 102 -35.86 -15.41 -28.40
C VAL A 102 -35.66 -16.67 -27.55
N ARG A 103 -34.52 -17.35 -27.68
CA ARG A 103 -34.21 -18.55 -26.88
C ARG A 103 -33.53 -18.15 -25.57
N GLU A 104 -34.33 -17.76 -24.60
CA GLU A 104 -33.88 -17.69 -23.20
C GLU A 104 -33.31 -19.08 -22.79
N PRO A 105 -32.15 -19.15 -22.12
CA PRO A 105 -31.60 -20.41 -21.65
C PRO A 105 -32.50 -21.02 -20.57
N ASP A 106 -32.57 -22.35 -20.52
CA ASP A 106 -33.30 -23.04 -19.46
C ASP A 106 -32.59 -22.83 -18.11
N LEU A 107 -33.37 -22.53 -17.06
CA LEU A 107 -32.86 -22.41 -15.69
C LEU A 107 -32.75 -23.82 -15.06
N VAL A 108 -31.54 -24.19 -14.66
CA VAL A 108 -31.16 -25.54 -14.21
C VAL A 108 -30.50 -25.45 -12.82
N LEU A 109 -30.67 -26.48 -11.99
CA LEU A 109 -30.00 -26.61 -10.68
C LEU A 109 -28.51 -26.95 -10.86
N ILE A 110 -27.65 -26.55 -9.92
CA ILE A 110 -26.21 -26.82 -10.05
C ILE A 110 -25.91 -28.34 -10.07
N GLU A 111 -26.68 -29.16 -9.35
CA GLU A 111 -26.52 -30.64 -9.40
C GLU A 111 -26.85 -31.26 -10.77
N ASP A 112 -27.77 -30.65 -11.53
CA ASP A 112 -28.26 -31.17 -12.82
C ASP A 112 -27.36 -30.79 -14.01
N LEU A 113 -26.34 -29.94 -13.81
CA LEU A 113 -25.37 -29.54 -14.85
C LEU A 113 -24.71 -30.74 -15.58
N VAL A 114 -24.64 -31.90 -14.93
CA VAL A 114 -24.12 -33.14 -15.53
C VAL A 114 -24.96 -33.64 -16.72
N GLU A 115 -26.25 -33.29 -16.76
CA GLU A 115 -27.17 -33.74 -17.82
C GLU A 115 -27.16 -32.83 -19.06
N HIS A 116 -26.55 -31.63 -18.98
CA HIS A 116 -26.65 -30.54 -19.97
C HIS A 116 -25.36 -30.25 -20.77
N TYR A 117 -24.51 -31.27 -21.00
CA TYR A 117 -23.20 -31.09 -21.67
C TYR A 117 -23.25 -30.55 -23.11
N ASN A 118 -22.53 -29.45 -23.37
CA ASN A 118 -22.57 -28.58 -24.57
C ASN A 118 -23.94 -27.92 -24.82
N GLU A 119 -24.72 -27.69 -23.77
CA GLU A 119 -25.91 -26.86 -23.82
C GLU A 119 -25.65 -25.53 -23.10
N VAL A 120 -26.28 -24.45 -23.59
CA VAL A 120 -26.27 -23.16 -22.90
C VAL A 120 -27.41 -23.15 -21.90
N VAL A 121 -27.08 -23.05 -20.62
CA VAL A 121 -28.03 -23.05 -19.51
C VAL A 121 -27.81 -21.84 -18.62
N SER A 122 -28.81 -21.53 -17.79
CA SER A 122 -28.69 -20.58 -16.69
C SER A 122 -28.74 -21.31 -15.35
N VAL A 123 -27.93 -20.88 -14.38
CA VAL A 123 -27.99 -21.34 -12.98
C VAL A 123 -28.19 -20.15 -12.05
N GLU A 124 -28.95 -20.33 -10.98
CA GLU A 124 -29.20 -19.31 -9.95
C GLU A 124 -28.49 -19.72 -8.66
N GLY A 125 -27.69 -18.81 -8.08
CA GLY A 125 -26.95 -19.10 -6.86
C GLY A 125 -26.27 -17.86 -6.25
N VAL A 126 -25.46 -18.07 -5.23
CA VAL A 126 -24.74 -17.01 -4.50
C VAL A 126 -23.26 -17.02 -4.90
N VAL A 127 -22.70 -15.85 -5.21
CA VAL A 127 -21.27 -15.71 -5.52
C VAL A 127 -20.45 -15.84 -4.25
N ILE A 128 -19.70 -16.93 -4.11
CA ILE A 128 -18.88 -17.20 -2.91
C ILE A 128 -17.41 -16.79 -3.07
N SER A 129 -16.89 -16.79 -4.29
CA SER A 129 -15.56 -16.26 -4.62
C SER A 129 -15.42 -16.01 -6.12
N TRP A 130 -14.41 -15.24 -6.50
CA TRP A 130 -13.97 -15.12 -7.89
C TRP A 130 -12.48 -14.82 -7.98
N VAL A 131 -11.87 -15.07 -9.14
CA VAL A 131 -10.45 -14.80 -9.42
C VAL A 131 -10.30 -14.31 -10.85
N GLU A 132 -9.87 -13.06 -11.02
CA GLU A 132 -9.38 -12.53 -12.29
C GLU A 132 -8.02 -13.14 -12.65
N ASP A 133 -7.83 -13.44 -13.94
CA ASP A 133 -6.62 -14.06 -14.51
C ASP A 133 -5.94 -15.09 -13.59
N PRO A 134 -6.62 -16.22 -13.30
CA PRO A 134 -6.15 -17.23 -12.32
C PRO A 134 -4.84 -17.93 -12.70
N TYR A 135 -4.31 -17.68 -13.91
CA TYR A 135 -3.02 -18.19 -14.36
C TYR A 135 -1.98 -17.09 -14.63
N SER A 136 -2.31 -15.82 -14.38
CA SER A 136 -1.47 -14.66 -14.72
C SER A 136 -1.02 -14.67 -16.19
N SER A 137 -1.86 -15.16 -17.11
CA SER A 137 -1.57 -15.29 -18.54
C SER A 137 -1.82 -14.01 -19.35
N GLY A 138 -2.43 -12.98 -18.75
CA GLY A 138 -2.89 -11.78 -19.42
C GLY A 138 -4.18 -11.99 -20.21
N ASP A 139 -4.92 -13.07 -19.92
CA ASP A 139 -6.21 -13.34 -20.55
C ASP A 139 -7.32 -12.56 -19.85
N ASP A 140 -8.19 -11.92 -20.64
CA ASP A 140 -9.42 -11.26 -20.21
C ASP A 140 -10.46 -12.30 -19.79
N ARG A 141 -10.26 -12.84 -18.58
CA ARG A 141 -11.01 -13.94 -17.96
C ARG A 141 -11.12 -13.77 -16.46
N VAL A 142 -12.31 -14.02 -15.93
CA VAL A 142 -12.57 -14.23 -14.50
C VAL A 142 -13.19 -15.61 -14.29
N ASP A 143 -12.70 -16.34 -13.30
CA ASP A 143 -13.32 -17.58 -12.81
C ASP A 143 -14.16 -17.24 -11.58
N ILE A 144 -15.47 -17.45 -11.64
CA ILE A 144 -16.43 -17.13 -10.57
C ILE A 144 -16.99 -18.43 -10.01
N ILE A 145 -17.03 -18.55 -8.68
CA ILE A 145 -17.57 -19.71 -7.99
C ILE A 145 -18.93 -19.35 -7.39
N ILE A 146 -19.94 -20.13 -7.76
CA ILE A 146 -21.35 -19.92 -7.43
C ILE A 146 -21.84 -21.14 -6.65
N GLU A 147 -22.51 -20.93 -5.52
CA GLU A 147 -23.06 -21.99 -4.65
C GLU A 147 -24.58 -21.85 -4.52
N ASP A 148 -25.30 -22.98 -4.59
CA ASP A 148 -26.73 -23.09 -4.30
C ASP A 148 -26.97 -24.18 -3.23
N GLU A 149 -28.23 -24.54 -2.95
CA GLU A 149 -28.53 -25.61 -1.97
C GLU A 149 -28.14 -27.02 -2.45
N THR A 150 -27.80 -27.19 -3.74
CA THR A 150 -27.53 -28.48 -4.41
C THR A 150 -26.04 -28.72 -4.66
N GLY A 151 -25.25 -27.67 -4.89
CA GLY A 151 -23.81 -27.80 -5.14
C GLY A 151 -23.08 -26.49 -5.44
N VAL A 152 -21.90 -26.63 -6.06
CA VAL A 152 -21.01 -25.53 -6.41
C VAL A 152 -20.64 -25.60 -7.90
N ALA A 153 -20.84 -24.51 -8.63
CA ALA A 153 -20.48 -24.35 -10.03
C ALA A 153 -19.30 -23.38 -10.21
N GLU A 154 -18.45 -23.68 -11.20
CA GLU A 154 -17.40 -22.77 -11.70
C GLU A 154 -17.89 -22.12 -13.00
N LEU A 155 -17.91 -20.79 -13.07
CA LEU A 155 -18.18 -20.00 -14.28
C LEU A 155 -16.87 -19.38 -14.78
N ARG A 156 -16.40 -19.82 -15.95
CA ARG A 156 -15.27 -19.19 -16.66
C ARG A 156 -15.81 -18.13 -17.63
N TRP A 157 -15.70 -16.87 -17.24
CA TRP A 157 -16.25 -15.75 -17.98
C TRP A 157 -15.14 -14.97 -18.70
N TYR A 158 -15.17 -14.99 -20.03
CA TYR A 158 -14.23 -14.30 -20.89
C TYR A 158 -14.81 -12.98 -21.40
N ARG A 159 -14.00 -11.91 -21.45
CA ARG A 159 -14.46 -10.54 -21.79
C ARG A 159 -15.60 -10.12 -20.88
N TYR A 160 -15.30 -10.11 -19.59
CA TYR A 160 -16.30 -9.94 -18.56
C TYR A 160 -16.81 -8.49 -18.47
N GLY A 161 -17.98 -8.31 -17.85
CA GLY A 161 -18.57 -7.01 -17.56
C GLY A 161 -18.20 -6.57 -16.14
N ASP A 162 -19.11 -5.87 -15.47
CA ASP A 162 -18.98 -5.66 -14.03
C ASP A 162 -19.00 -7.01 -13.29
N ILE A 163 -18.22 -7.15 -12.22
CA ILE A 163 -18.21 -8.36 -11.38
C ILE A 163 -19.03 -8.07 -10.12
N PRO A 164 -19.99 -8.93 -9.75
CA PRO A 164 -20.81 -8.75 -8.54
C PRO A 164 -20.01 -8.92 -7.23
N MET A 165 -20.45 -8.23 -6.19
CA MET A 165 -19.92 -8.33 -4.83
C MET A 165 -20.08 -9.76 -4.28
N LEU A 166 -19.18 -10.19 -3.38
CA LEU A 166 -19.33 -11.47 -2.69
C LEU A 166 -20.64 -11.53 -1.90
N GLY A 167 -21.27 -12.71 -1.91
CA GLY A 167 -22.60 -12.94 -1.33
C GLY A 167 -23.77 -12.43 -2.18
N THR A 168 -23.53 -11.77 -3.32
CA THR A 168 -24.61 -11.38 -4.25
C THR A 168 -25.25 -12.61 -4.86
N LYS A 169 -26.59 -12.61 -4.91
CA LYS A 169 -27.35 -13.63 -5.62
C LYS A 169 -27.38 -13.31 -7.13
N VAL A 170 -27.02 -14.27 -7.97
CA VAL A 170 -26.82 -14.07 -9.40
C VAL A 170 -27.51 -15.17 -10.21
N VAL A 171 -27.90 -14.82 -11.43
CA VAL A 171 -28.21 -15.79 -12.49
C VAL A 171 -27.04 -15.78 -13.48
N ALA A 172 -26.31 -16.89 -13.55
CA ALA A 172 -25.16 -17.11 -14.42
C ALA A 172 -25.55 -17.95 -15.63
N THR A 173 -25.20 -17.48 -16.82
CA THR A 173 -25.52 -18.13 -18.10
C THR A 173 -24.25 -18.50 -18.86
N GLY A 174 -24.14 -19.76 -19.27
CA GLY A 174 -22.97 -20.25 -20.00
C GLY A 174 -23.18 -21.61 -20.67
N ASP A 175 -22.24 -21.97 -21.54
CA ASP A 175 -22.12 -23.27 -22.18
C ASP A 175 -21.51 -24.29 -21.19
N VAL A 176 -22.16 -25.42 -20.95
CA VAL A 176 -21.69 -26.44 -20.01
C VAL A 176 -20.57 -27.27 -20.64
N ILE A 177 -19.35 -27.11 -20.16
CA ILE A 177 -18.18 -27.86 -20.64
C ILE A 177 -17.76 -28.92 -19.62
N GLU A 178 -17.83 -30.19 -20.02
CA GLU A 178 -17.14 -31.28 -19.36
C GLU A 178 -15.76 -31.51 -20.01
N TYR A 179 -14.69 -31.52 -19.20
CA TYR A 179 -13.36 -31.94 -19.64
C TYR A 179 -12.64 -32.70 -18.52
N GLU A 180 -12.14 -33.90 -18.82
CA GLU A 180 -11.45 -34.80 -17.88
C GLU A 180 -12.25 -35.04 -16.56
N GLY A 181 -13.58 -35.06 -16.64
CA GLY A 181 -14.49 -35.26 -15.50
C GLY A 181 -14.66 -34.03 -14.60
N ARG A 182 -14.25 -32.84 -15.05
CA ARG A 182 -14.60 -31.55 -14.46
C ARG A 182 -15.65 -30.87 -15.31
N ILE A 183 -16.65 -30.26 -14.67
CA ILE A 183 -17.72 -29.51 -15.34
C ILE A 183 -17.62 -28.05 -14.91
N TRP A 184 -17.73 -27.14 -15.87
CA TRP A 184 -17.83 -25.69 -15.63
C TRP A 184 -18.75 -25.05 -16.67
N LEU A 185 -19.31 -23.89 -16.33
CA LEU A 185 -20.00 -23.02 -17.27
C LEU A 185 -18.99 -22.11 -17.96
N GLN A 186 -19.06 -21.97 -19.28
CA GLN A 186 -18.21 -21.05 -20.04
C GLN A 186 -19.04 -19.97 -20.71
N ALA A 187 -18.68 -18.71 -20.50
CA ALA A 187 -19.40 -17.57 -21.06
C ALA A 187 -18.47 -16.54 -21.72
N LEU A 188 -19.01 -15.77 -22.67
CA LEU A 188 -18.27 -14.79 -23.47
C LEU A 188 -19.06 -13.47 -23.57
N GLY A 189 -18.46 -12.37 -23.12
CA GLY A 189 -19.04 -11.03 -23.19
C GLY A 189 -19.94 -10.69 -22.00
N GLY A 190 -20.25 -9.39 -21.83
CA GLY A 190 -20.87 -8.81 -20.64
C GLY A 190 -22.27 -9.31 -20.22
N GLY A 191 -22.88 -10.26 -20.92
CA GLY A 191 -24.22 -10.79 -20.61
C GLY A 191 -24.24 -12.13 -19.85
N ALA A 192 -23.11 -12.58 -19.31
CA ALA A 192 -23.02 -13.89 -18.64
C ALA A 192 -23.61 -13.92 -17.22
N LEU A 193 -23.68 -12.78 -16.55
CA LEU A 193 -24.22 -12.64 -15.20
C LEU A 193 -25.31 -11.57 -15.18
N SER A 194 -26.33 -11.82 -14.36
CA SER A 194 -27.37 -10.85 -14.06
C SER A 194 -27.75 -10.90 -12.58
N TRP A 195 -27.95 -9.73 -11.99
CA TRP A 195 -28.38 -9.52 -10.61
C TRP A 195 -29.08 -8.17 -10.50
N SER A 196 -29.84 -7.95 -9.42
CA SER A 196 -30.47 -6.66 -9.10
C SER A 196 -29.87 -6.04 -7.84
N ASP A 197 -30.12 -4.75 -7.60
CA ASP A 197 -29.69 -4.07 -6.35
C ASP A 197 -30.21 -4.77 -5.08
N SER A 198 -31.36 -5.46 -5.16
CA SER A 198 -31.94 -6.22 -4.06
C SER A 198 -31.30 -7.60 -3.83
N ASP A 199 -30.46 -8.07 -4.75
CA ASP A 199 -29.74 -9.34 -4.63
C ASP A 199 -28.37 -9.18 -3.96
N ILE A 200 -27.92 -7.93 -3.76
CA ILE A 200 -26.69 -7.58 -3.05
C ILE A 200 -26.96 -7.68 -1.54
N PRO A 201 -26.18 -8.46 -0.77
CA PRO A 201 -26.43 -8.65 0.66
C PRO A 201 -26.16 -7.36 1.44
N GLU A 202 -27.01 -7.10 2.44
CA GLU A 202 -26.80 -6.02 3.41
C GLU A 202 -25.63 -6.39 4.35
N ALA A 203 -24.41 -6.00 3.96
CA ALA A 203 -23.20 -6.30 4.72
C ALA A 203 -23.22 -5.58 6.08
N GLN A 204 -23.28 -6.35 7.17
CA GLN A 204 -23.26 -5.80 8.51
C GLN A 204 -21.87 -5.24 8.85
N GLU A 205 -21.80 -4.02 9.38
CA GLU A 205 -20.55 -3.46 9.91
C GLU A 205 -20.20 -4.13 11.26
N ILE A 206 -19.03 -4.78 11.33
CA ILE A 206 -18.57 -5.53 12.50
C ILE A 206 -17.11 -5.18 12.81
N GLY A 207 -16.73 -5.16 14.08
CA GLY A 207 -15.34 -4.95 14.50
C GLY A 207 -14.52 -6.25 14.49
N ILE A 208 -13.23 -6.15 14.14
CA ILE A 208 -12.29 -7.30 14.06
C ILE A 208 -12.28 -8.14 15.35
N SER A 209 -12.31 -7.48 16.51
CA SER A 209 -12.35 -8.13 17.83
C SER A 209 -13.64 -8.93 18.09
N THR A 210 -14.76 -8.57 17.44
CA THR A 210 -16.04 -9.27 17.55
C THR A 210 -16.00 -10.58 16.77
N ILE A 211 -15.41 -10.58 15.58
CA ILE A 211 -15.17 -11.82 14.80
C ILE A 211 -14.15 -12.70 15.53
N ALA A 212 -13.05 -12.12 16.02
CA ALA A 212 -12.01 -12.86 16.73
C ALA A 212 -12.50 -13.58 17.99
N ALA A 213 -13.56 -13.07 18.65
CA ALA A 213 -14.14 -13.69 19.84
C ALA A 213 -14.86 -15.03 19.54
N ASN A 214 -15.61 -15.12 18.43
CA ASN A 214 -16.36 -16.33 18.04
C ASN A 214 -16.38 -16.53 16.50
N PRO A 215 -15.26 -16.82 15.84
CA PRO A 215 -15.17 -16.80 14.38
C PRO A 215 -16.02 -17.87 13.67
N GLN A 216 -16.43 -18.93 14.38
CA GLN A 216 -17.37 -19.95 13.86
C GLN A 216 -18.77 -19.40 13.59
N ASP A 217 -19.23 -18.42 14.37
CA ASP A 217 -20.58 -17.83 14.22
C ASP A 217 -20.69 -16.98 12.93
N TYR A 218 -19.54 -16.69 12.31
CA TYR A 218 -19.37 -15.81 11.16
C TYR A 218 -18.91 -16.55 9.88
N LEU A 219 -18.79 -17.88 9.91
CA LEU A 219 -18.33 -18.67 8.77
C LEU A 219 -19.34 -18.60 7.60
N GLY A 220 -18.85 -18.31 6.40
CA GLY A 220 -19.65 -18.25 5.16
C GLY A 220 -20.55 -17.01 5.00
N GLN A 221 -20.56 -16.09 5.96
CA GLN A 221 -21.28 -14.83 5.88
C GLN A 221 -20.35 -13.70 5.38
N THR A 222 -20.94 -12.65 4.81
CA THR A 222 -20.24 -11.46 4.29
C THR A 222 -20.45 -10.28 5.24
N PHE A 223 -19.37 -9.56 5.57
CA PHE A 223 -19.39 -8.43 6.51
C PHE A 223 -18.52 -7.29 6.00
N THR A 224 -18.83 -6.08 6.47
CA THR A 224 -17.95 -4.93 6.30
C THR A 224 -17.13 -4.73 7.58
N LEU A 225 -15.81 -4.68 7.43
CA LEU A 225 -14.83 -4.51 8.50
C LEU A 225 -14.07 -3.20 8.29
N THR A 226 -13.76 -2.48 9.37
CA THR A 226 -12.79 -1.37 9.30
C THR A 226 -11.54 -1.68 10.12
N GLY A 227 -10.38 -1.29 9.60
CA GLY A 227 -9.08 -1.54 10.22
C GLY A 227 -7.93 -0.94 9.42
N TYR A 228 -6.70 -1.27 9.83
CA TYR A 228 -5.47 -0.74 9.25
C TYR A 228 -4.63 -1.84 8.59
N LEU A 229 -4.06 -1.55 7.42
CA LEU A 229 -3.26 -2.51 6.65
C LEU A 229 -1.85 -2.68 7.24
N SER A 230 -1.41 -3.91 7.47
CA SER A 230 -0.07 -4.19 8.03
C SER A 230 1.11 -4.01 7.06
N LYS A 231 0.84 -3.84 5.76
CA LYS A 231 1.82 -3.60 4.69
C LYS A 231 1.10 -3.05 3.46
N SER A 232 1.86 -2.50 2.52
CA SER A 232 1.31 -1.99 1.26
C SER A 232 0.93 -3.12 0.28
N VAL A 233 0.00 -2.82 -0.62
CA VAL A 233 -0.53 -3.72 -1.66
C VAL A 233 -0.40 -3.03 -3.01
N ASN A 234 0.22 -3.72 -3.96
CA ASN A 234 0.41 -3.23 -5.33
C ASN A 234 -0.92 -3.26 -6.11
N PRO A 235 -1.26 -2.21 -6.89
CA PRO A 235 -2.49 -2.12 -7.68
C PRO A 235 -2.73 -3.34 -8.59
N GLU A 236 -1.67 -3.92 -9.13
CA GLU A 236 -1.70 -5.04 -10.09
C GLU A 236 -1.57 -6.42 -9.41
N SER A 237 -1.57 -6.49 -8.08
CA SER A 237 -1.37 -7.76 -7.36
C SER A 237 -2.65 -8.58 -7.34
N THR A 238 -2.70 -9.65 -8.15
CA THR A 238 -3.82 -10.61 -8.19
C THR A 238 -3.95 -11.48 -6.94
N PHE A 239 -2.95 -11.48 -6.06
CA PHE A 239 -2.97 -12.20 -4.79
C PHE A 239 -2.05 -11.55 -3.75
N THR A 240 -2.61 -11.06 -2.64
CA THR A 240 -1.83 -10.55 -1.50
C THR A 240 -2.40 -10.99 -0.15
N ALA A 241 -1.55 -11.66 0.65
CA ALA A 241 -1.83 -11.94 2.06
C ALA A 241 -1.13 -10.91 2.98
N LEU A 242 -1.88 -10.36 3.93
CA LEU A 242 -1.41 -9.39 4.95
C LEU A 242 -2.22 -9.52 6.26
N TYR A 243 -2.10 -8.57 7.20
CA TYR A 243 -2.97 -8.48 8.38
C TYR A 243 -3.76 -7.17 8.40
N LEU A 244 -5.03 -7.26 8.79
CA LEU A 244 -5.86 -6.12 9.12
C LEU A 244 -5.86 -5.96 10.66
N GLY A 245 -5.36 -4.83 11.14
CA GLY A 245 -5.21 -4.51 12.58
C GLY A 245 -6.19 -3.46 13.09
N ASP A 246 -6.35 -3.39 14.40
CA ASP A 246 -7.12 -2.34 15.10
C ASP A 246 -6.36 -1.01 15.30
N HIS A 247 -5.05 -0.99 15.02
CA HIS A 247 -4.18 0.18 15.10
C HIS A 247 -3.22 0.25 13.88
N PRO A 248 -2.83 1.44 13.37
CA PRO A 248 -1.94 1.57 12.20
C PRO A 248 -0.52 1.01 12.44
N GLU A 249 -0.01 1.13 13.68
CA GLU A 249 1.29 0.59 14.05
C GLU A 249 1.18 -0.81 14.66
N TYR A 250 1.95 -1.76 14.15
CA TYR A 250 1.96 -3.16 14.60
C TYR A 250 2.23 -3.32 16.10
N GLY A 251 3.15 -2.54 16.68
CA GLY A 251 3.52 -2.64 18.10
C GLY A 251 2.43 -2.16 19.07
N ASN A 252 1.44 -1.42 18.57
CA ASN A 252 0.33 -0.84 19.33
C ASN A 252 -1.03 -1.47 18.97
N SER A 253 -1.05 -2.50 18.12
CA SER A 253 -2.27 -3.25 17.77
C SER A 253 -2.48 -4.43 18.72
N GLU A 254 -3.63 -4.45 19.39
CA GLU A 254 -4.04 -5.53 20.31
C GLU A 254 -4.73 -6.67 19.54
N HIS A 255 -5.43 -6.35 18.44
CA HIS A 255 -6.17 -7.32 17.62
C HIS A 255 -5.82 -7.18 16.14
N GLN A 256 -5.36 -8.29 15.55
CA GLN A 256 -5.08 -8.39 14.13
C GLN A 256 -5.64 -9.70 13.56
N MET A 257 -6.18 -9.64 12.34
CA MET A 257 -6.68 -10.80 11.61
C MET A 257 -5.99 -10.91 10.26
N ARG A 258 -5.65 -12.13 9.82
CA ARG A 258 -5.06 -12.31 8.49
C ARG A 258 -6.11 -12.00 7.43
N MET A 259 -5.73 -11.15 6.49
CA MET A 259 -6.51 -10.85 5.30
C MET A 259 -5.82 -11.43 4.07
N VAL A 260 -6.62 -12.03 3.18
CA VAL A 260 -6.20 -12.45 1.85
C VAL A 260 -7.04 -11.70 0.83
N ILE A 261 -6.37 -10.85 0.06
CA ILE A 261 -6.92 -10.19 -1.11
C ILE A 261 -6.67 -11.12 -2.30
N HIS A 262 -7.74 -11.62 -2.89
CA HIS A 262 -7.72 -12.16 -4.25
C HIS A 262 -8.08 -11.01 -5.21
N SER A 263 -7.62 -11.06 -6.46
CA SER A 263 -7.73 -9.99 -7.47
C SER A 263 -7.03 -8.65 -7.15
N ALA A 264 -6.82 -7.87 -8.21
CA ALA A 264 -6.10 -6.61 -8.21
C ALA A 264 -6.96 -5.47 -7.61
N PRO A 265 -6.48 -4.69 -6.63
CA PRO A 265 -7.24 -3.56 -6.10
C PRO A 265 -7.30 -2.35 -7.04
N GLY A 266 -6.53 -2.33 -8.14
CA GLY A 266 -6.54 -1.25 -9.14
C GLY A 266 -5.98 0.11 -8.65
N GLN A 267 -5.61 0.20 -7.38
CA GLN A 267 -4.96 1.34 -6.73
C GLN A 267 -3.94 0.84 -5.71
N TRP A 268 -2.92 1.66 -5.40
CA TRP A 268 -2.07 1.38 -4.24
C TRP A 268 -2.87 1.47 -2.95
N LEU A 269 -2.70 0.46 -2.11
CA LEU A 269 -3.15 0.48 -0.72
C LEU A 269 -1.90 0.53 0.14
N GLU A 270 -1.78 1.48 1.05
CA GLU A 270 -0.53 1.72 1.78
C GLU A 270 -0.51 1.07 3.17
N SER A 271 0.69 0.73 3.66
CA SER A 271 0.88 0.32 5.05
C SER A 271 0.37 1.40 6.03
N GLY A 272 -0.30 0.99 7.09
CA GLY A 272 -0.92 1.90 8.07
C GLY A 272 -2.17 2.65 7.55
N GLN A 273 -2.57 2.46 6.29
CA GLN A 273 -3.78 3.08 5.76
C GLN A 273 -5.04 2.46 6.38
N LYS A 274 -6.00 3.30 6.75
CA LYS A 274 -7.32 2.84 7.20
C LYS A 274 -8.17 2.43 5.99
N VAL A 275 -8.69 1.22 6.04
CA VAL A 275 -9.58 0.66 5.01
C VAL A 275 -10.90 0.18 5.60
N GLU A 276 -11.91 0.19 4.73
CA GLU A 276 -13.19 -0.50 4.83
C GLU A 276 -13.11 -1.71 3.88
N VAL A 277 -13.44 -2.90 4.36
CA VAL A 277 -13.23 -4.16 3.64
C VAL A 277 -14.51 -5.01 3.72
N THR A 278 -15.07 -5.38 2.57
CA THR A 278 -16.14 -6.38 2.50
C THR A 278 -15.53 -7.78 2.35
N ALA A 279 -15.67 -8.64 3.36
CA ALA A 279 -15.00 -9.94 3.40
C ALA A 279 -15.84 -11.08 3.97
N VAL A 280 -15.41 -12.32 3.64
CA VAL A 280 -15.95 -13.58 4.18
C VAL A 280 -14.92 -14.23 5.11
N VAL A 281 -15.37 -14.75 6.26
CA VAL A 281 -14.52 -15.46 7.22
C VAL A 281 -14.37 -16.93 6.84
N GLN A 282 -13.13 -17.42 6.75
CA GLN A 282 -12.81 -18.82 6.46
C GLN A 282 -11.77 -19.38 7.44
N TYR A 283 -11.75 -20.71 7.59
CA TYR A 283 -10.74 -21.43 8.36
C TYR A 283 -9.73 -22.13 7.44
N GLU A 284 -8.52 -21.62 7.38
CA GLU A 284 -7.44 -22.17 6.56
C GLU A 284 -6.85 -23.42 7.21
N GLN A 285 -7.37 -24.59 6.83
CA GLN A 285 -6.93 -25.90 7.33
C GLN A 285 -5.41 -26.14 7.17
N ARG A 286 -4.78 -25.56 6.13
CA ARG A 286 -3.33 -25.66 5.88
C ARG A 286 -2.50 -24.90 6.92
N GLU A 287 -2.99 -23.75 7.37
CA GLU A 287 -2.26 -22.83 8.25
C GLU A 287 -2.84 -22.83 9.69
N LEU A 288 -3.89 -23.63 9.92
CA LEU A 288 -4.59 -23.83 11.19
C LEU A 288 -5.07 -22.51 11.85
N ARG A 289 -5.54 -21.58 11.02
CA ARG A 289 -5.97 -20.24 11.45
C ARG A 289 -7.21 -19.75 10.74
N TRP A 290 -7.89 -18.81 11.40
CA TRP A 290 -8.94 -18.00 10.81
C TRP A 290 -8.36 -16.84 10.00
N SER A 291 -9.02 -16.52 8.90
CA SER A 291 -8.68 -15.42 8.00
C SER A 291 -9.95 -14.85 7.38
N ILE A 292 -9.84 -13.59 6.95
CA ILE A 292 -10.84 -12.94 6.11
C ILE A 292 -10.34 -12.96 4.66
N HIS A 293 -11.23 -13.35 3.75
CA HIS A 293 -10.98 -13.34 2.32
C HIS A 293 -11.83 -12.22 1.69
N THR A 294 -11.17 -11.36 0.92
CA THR A 294 -11.75 -10.21 0.23
C THR A 294 -11.30 -10.22 -1.22
N GLN A 295 -11.98 -9.44 -2.05
CA GLN A 295 -11.53 -9.10 -3.39
C GLN A 295 -10.80 -7.75 -3.39
N GLY A 296 -9.95 -7.49 -4.38
CA GLY A 296 -9.24 -6.21 -4.53
C GLY A 296 -10.16 -5.00 -4.54
N PRO A 297 -11.20 -4.94 -5.41
CA PRO A 297 -12.15 -3.82 -5.47
C PRO A 297 -12.97 -3.59 -4.19
N GLU A 298 -13.11 -4.62 -3.34
CA GLU A 298 -13.84 -4.57 -2.06
C GLU A 298 -13.03 -3.93 -0.92
N VAL A 299 -11.76 -3.57 -1.17
CA VAL A 299 -10.91 -2.85 -0.21
C VAL A 299 -10.94 -1.35 -0.51
N ARG A 300 -11.71 -0.61 0.30
CA ARG A 300 -12.00 0.82 0.09
C ARG A 300 -11.21 1.67 1.08
N VAL A 301 -10.48 2.66 0.56
CA VAL A 301 -9.69 3.60 1.38
C VAL A 301 -10.58 4.56 2.16
N VAL A 302 -10.45 4.58 3.48
CA VAL A 302 -11.13 5.54 4.36
C VAL A 302 -10.33 6.84 4.42
N ARG A 303 -10.67 7.79 3.54
CA ARG A 303 -9.94 9.06 3.32
C ARG A 303 -9.91 10.06 4.49
N THR A 304 -10.32 9.66 5.69
CA THR A 304 -10.16 10.48 6.91
C THR A 304 -8.82 10.26 7.61
N HIS A 305 -7.98 9.35 7.12
CA HIS A 305 -6.65 9.06 7.64
C HIS A 305 -5.67 8.90 6.47
N GLU A 306 -4.67 9.76 6.38
CA GLU A 306 -3.57 9.61 5.43
C GLU A 306 -2.47 8.75 6.06
N PRO A 307 -1.91 7.77 5.32
CA PRO A 307 -0.84 6.91 5.82
C PRO A 307 0.47 7.71 5.96
N VAL A 308 1.08 7.67 7.15
CA VAL A 308 2.39 8.29 7.40
C VAL A 308 3.50 7.39 6.83
N PRO A 309 4.42 7.90 5.98
CA PRO A 309 5.53 7.10 5.45
C PRO A 309 6.45 6.56 6.54
N THR A 310 6.83 5.29 6.44
CA THR A 310 7.73 4.63 7.39
C THR A 310 9.11 5.26 7.35
N THR A 311 9.56 5.86 8.45
CA THR A 311 10.92 6.42 8.51
C THR A 311 11.95 5.29 8.62
N ILE A 312 12.92 5.29 7.71
CA ILE A 312 14.03 4.35 7.64
C ILE A 312 15.36 5.12 7.79
N GLY A 313 16.40 4.44 8.29
CA GLY A 313 17.70 5.05 8.56
C GLY A 313 18.87 4.23 8.02
N TRP A 314 20.02 4.87 7.82
CA TRP A 314 21.23 4.17 7.32
C TRP A 314 21.70 3.07 8.28
N SER A 315 21.54 3.27 9.59
CA SER A 315 21.89 2.30 10.64
C SER A 315 21.00 1.05 10.66
N ASN A 316 19.81 1.08 10.04
CA ASN A 316 18.91 -0.08 9.96
C ASN A 316 18.79 -0.66 8.53
N TYR A 317 19.77 -0.39 7.66
CA TYR A 317 19.82 -0.84 6.26
C TYR A 317 19.50 -2.33 6.05
N GLU A 318 19.98 -3.23 6.92
CA GLU A 318 19.70 -4.66 6.83
C GLU A 318 18.19 -5.00 6.96
N SER A 319 17.44 -4.15 7.68
CA SER A 319 15.99 -4.28 7.91
C SER A 319 15.13 -3.64 6.82
N TRP A 320 15.71 -2.91 5.86
CA TRP A 320 14.96 -2.24 4.79
C TRP A 320 14.14 -3.20 3.93
N SER A 321 14.54 -4.48 3.87
CA SER A 321 13.76 -5.56 3.24
C SER A 321 12.34 -5.73 3.80
N PHE A 322 12.11 -5.42 5.08
CA PHE A 322 10.77 -5.41 5.69
C PHE A 322 9.92 -4.21 5.27
N SER A 323 10.55 -3.16 4.72
CA SER A 323 9.89 -1.96 4.19
C SER A 323 9.81 -1.97 2.65
N SER A 324 10.13 -3.09 1.99
CA SER A 324 9.96 -3.22 0.53
C SER A 324 8.53 -2.89 0.13
N ASP A 325 8.40 -2.12 -0.95
CA ASP A 325 7.15 -1.68 -1.58
C ASP A 325 6.26 -0.76 -0.70
N ASN A 326 6.70 -0.40 0.50
CA ASN A 326 6.07 0.61 1.33
C ASN A 326 6.51 2.03 0.95
N LEU A 327 5.65 3.02 1.22
CA LEU A 327 6.07 4.41 1.33
C LEU A 327 7.03 4.55 2.51
N VAL A 328 8.26 5.00 2.23
CA VAL A 328 9.31 5.23 3.21
C VAL A 328 9.73 6.70 3.23
N LYS A 329 10.45 7.07 4.28
CA LYS A 329 11.12 8.35 4.44
C LYS A 329 12.56 8.14 4.88
N LEU A 330 13.51 8.70 4.14
CA LEU A 330 14.95 8.60 4.40
C LEU A 330 15.58 10.00 4.38
N VAL A 331 16.50 10.24 5.31
CA VAL A 331 17.32 11.46 5.35
C VAL A 331 18.73 11.12 4.88
N GLY A 332 19.29 11.90 3.95
CA GLY A 332 20.68 11.75 3.50
C GLY A 332 21.09 12.80 2.48
N GLU A 333 22.37 12.79 2.07
CA GLU A 333 22.94 13.74 1.11
C GLU A 333 22.67 13.30 -0.33
N ILE A 334 22.17 14.20 -1.18
CA ILE A 334 21.99 13.93 -2.62
C ILE A 334 23.34 14.00 -3.33
N SER A 335 23.73 12.91 -4.01
CA SER A 335 24.84 12.92 -4.96
C SER A 335 24.50 12.16 -6.25
N GLY A 336 24.42 12.91 -7.35
CA GLY A 336 23.91 12.44 -8.63
C GLY A 336 22.49 11.88 -8.51
N ASP A 337 22.24 10.74 -9.13
CA ASP A 337 20.94 10.03 -9.09
C ASP A 337 20.73 9.20 -7.80
N ASN A 338 21.52 9.45 -6.75
CA ASN A 338 21.49 8.70 -5.50
C ASN A 338 21.41 9.63 -4.29
N VAL A 339 21.00 9.06 -3.16
CA VAL A 339 21.23 9.61 -1.82
C VAL A 339 22.28 8.74 -1.15
N ILE A 340 23.25 9.34 -0.47
CA ILE A 340 24.32 8.65 0.27
C ILE A 340 24.17 8.85 1.78
N SER A 341 24.69 7.89 2.55
CA SER A 341 24.90 8.05 3.98
C SER A 341 26.03 9.03 4.28
N ASP A 342 26.00 9.65 5.46
CA ASP A 342 26.97 10.66 5.93
C ASP A 342 28.42 10.14 5.98
N ASP A 343 28.63 8.83 6.09
CA ASP A 343 29.94 8.16 6.05
C ASP A 343 30.35 7.72 4.62
N GLY A 344 29.47 7.90 3.64
CA GLY A 344 29.65 7.51 2.24
C GLY A 344 29.68 6.00 1.98
N THR A 345 29.34 5.15 2.96
CA THR A 345 29.42 3.68 2.82
C THR A 345 28.19 3.06 2.16
N LEU A 346 27.02 3.69 2.32
CA LEU A 346 25.74 3.23 1.79
C LEU A 346 25.17 4.25 0.80
N ALA A 347 24.39 3.74 -0.16
CA ALA A 347 23.66 4.56 -1.12
C ALA A 347 22.30 3.94 -1.42
N VAL A 348 21.29 4.79 -1.58
CA VAL A 348 20.00 4.44 -2.17
C VAL A 348 19.84 5.21 -3.47
N CYS A 349 19.28 4.59 -4.50
CA CYS A 349 19.04 5.27 -5.77
C CYS A 349 17.72 6.04 -5.75
N LEU A 350 17.63 7.12 -6.52
CA LEU A 350 16.37 7.82 -6.77
C LEU A 350 15.78 7.37 -8.11
N LEU A 351 14.48 7.13 -8.13
CA LEU A 351 13.68 6.88 -9.33
C LEU A 351 12.62 7.97 -9.46
N ASN A 352 12.35 8.39 -10.69
CA ASN A 352 11.34 9.39 -11.07
C ASN A 352 11.43 10.78 -10.39
N ALA A 353 12.53 11.07 -9.68
CA ALA A 353 12.74 12.30 -8.90
C ALA A 353 12.88 13.61 -9.72
N GLY A 354 12.86 13.56 -11.05
CA GLY A 354 13.01 14.73 -11.92
C GLY A 354 14.45 15.24 -12.03
N ASP A 355 14.63 16.56 -12.24
CA ASP A 355 15.94 17.20 -12.28
C ASP A 355 16.37 17.64 -10.87
N ILE A 356 17.26 16.85 -10.27
CA ILE A 356 17.82 17.07 -8.93
C ILE A 356 19.22 17.71 -8.96
N SER A 357 19.72 18.13 -10.12
CA SER A 357 21.10 18.64 -10.28
C SER A 357 21.39 19.92 -9.46
N GLY A 358 20.36 20.67 -9.09
CA GLY A 358 20.47 21.83 -8.19
C GLY A 358 20.57 21.47 -6.70
N LEU A 359 20.44 20.19 -6.34
CA LEU A 359 20.42 19.69 -4.96
C LEU A 359 21.70 18.91 -4.57
N GLU A 360 22.68 18.80 -5.47
CA GLU A 360 23.95 18.11 -5.23
C GLU A 360 24.64 18.61 -3.94
N GLY A 361 25.06 17.68 -3.08
CA GLY A 361 25.72 17.97 -1.80
C GLY A 361 24.79 18.54 -0.72
N GLN A 362 23.48 18.45 -0.88
CA GLN A 362 22.50 18.88 0.13
C GLN A 362 21.84 17.68 0.81
N THR A 363 21.82 17.69 2.14
CA THR A 363 21.02 16.76 2.93
C THR A 363 19.52 17.08 2.77
N LYS A 364 18.73 16.10 2.32
CA LYS A 364 17.28 16.23 2.12
C LYS A 364 16.53 15.10 2.82
N SER A 365 15.22 15.30 3.01
CA SER A 365 14.28 14.27 3.44
C SER A 365 13.55 13.76 2.19
N ILE A 366 13.88 12.54 1.78
CA ILE A 366 13.32 11.87 0.62
C ILE A 366 12.17 10.97 1.08
N SER A 367 11.00 11.16 0.50
CA SER A 367 9.82 10.31 0.67
C SER A 367 9.38 9.71 -0.66
N GLY A 368 9.06 8.42 -0.65
CA GLY A 368 8.69 7.67 -1.85
C GLY A 368 8.63 6.17 -1.58
N ARG A 369 8.36 5.36 -2.61
CA ARG A 369 8.22 3.90 -2.45
C ARG A 369 9.58 3.20 -2.50
N LEU A 370 9.92 2.42 -1.47
CA LEU A 370 11.15 1.64 -1.46
C LEU A 370 11.04 0.42 -2.39
N SER A 371 12.03 0.20 -3.24
CA SER A 371 12.07 -0.96 -4.16
C SER A 371 13.50 -1.46 -4.35
N TRP A 372 13.69 -2.77 -4.56
CA TRP A 372 15.00 -3.32 -4.88
C TRP A 372 15.29 -3.27 -6.39
N SER A 373 16.35 -2.56 -6.79
CA SER A 373 16.74 -2.47 -8.19
C SER A 373 17.74 -3.56 -8.56
N SER A 374 17.24 -4.65 -9.14
CA SER A 374 18.07 -5.74 -9.68
C SER A 374 19.07 -5.31 -10.76
N SER A 375 18.87 -4.16 -11.41
CA SER A 375 19.78 -3.63 -12.43
C SER A 375 20.93 -2.79 -11.86
N LYS A 376 20.67 -2.05 -10.77
CA LYS A 376 21.71 -1.28 -10.05
C LYS A 376 22.35 -2.07 -8.89
N GLY A 377 21.71 -3.14 -8.41
CA GLY A 377 22.19 -3.95 -7.28
C GLY A 377 22.07 -3.26 -5.92
N ILE A 378 21.16 -2.30 -5.80
CA ILE A 378 20.93 -1.46 -4.61
C ILE A 378 19.43 -1.20 -4.41
N TRP A 379 19.07 -0.76 -3.20
CA TRP A 379 17.75 -0.18 -2.95
C TRP A 379 17.56 1.12 -3.73
N CYS A 380 16.31 1.42 -4.07
CA CYS A 380 15.88 2.63 -4.74
C CYS A 380 14.59 3.16 -4.10
N ILE A 381 14.44 4.48 -4.05
CA ILE A 381 13.20 5.16 -3.66
C ILE A 381 12.55 5.74 -4.93
N ASP A 382 11.32 5.34 -5.22
CA ASP A 382 10.50 5.92 -6.27
C ASP A 382 9.71 7.12 -5.72
N VAL A 383 10.09 8.32 -6.16
CA VAL A 383 9.67 9.62 -5.62
C VAL A 383 8.37 10.12 -6.29
N ASP A 384 7.50 9.20 -6.73
CA ASP A 384 6.36 9.42 -7.64
C ASP A 384 5.76 10.85 -7.65
N SER A 385 5.69 11.41 -8.86
CA SER A 385 5.32 12.77 -9.25
C SER A 385 3.98 13.37 -8.76
N LYS A 386 3.27 12.71 -7.84
CA LYS A 386 1.89 13.02 -7.44
C LYS A 386 1.65 13.25 -5.95
N THR A 387 2.66 13.18 -5.10
CA THR A 387 2.61 13.74 -3.73
C THR A 387 3.58 14.92 -3.64
N ASP A 388 3.19 15.99 -2.92
CA ASP A 388 3.85 17.29 -2.98
C ASP A 388 5.34 17.22 -2.56
N SER A 389 6.21 17.20 -3.57
CA SER A 389 7.68 17.14 -3.45
C SER A 389 8.18 16.04 -2.50
N GLY A 390 8.24 14.79 -2.97
CA GLY A 390 8.95 13.69 -2.30
C GLY A 390 10.45 13.90 -2.07
N ILE A 391 11.01 15.08 -2.38
CA ILE A 391 12.27 15.57 -1.83
C ILE A 391 11.95 16.89 -1.12
N SER A 392 12.08 16.87 0.21
CA SER A 392 11.76 17.98 1.10
C SER A 392 13.00 18.51 1.81
N ASP A 393 13.01 19.82 2.07
CA ASP A 393 14.03 20.45 2.89
C ASP A 393 13.91 19.96 4.33
N ILE A 394 15.03 19.55 4.92
CA ILE A 394 15.10 19.30 6.37
C ILE A 394 15.36 20.64 7.02
N THR A 395 14.48 21.01 7.95
CA THR A 395 14.65 22.25 8.71
C THR A 395 15.63 22.00 9.84
N GLY A 396 16.82 22.60 9.79
CA GLY A 396 17.76 22.50 10.92
C GLY A 396 17.13 23.07 12.20
N ALA A 397 17.52 22.59 13.38
CA ALA A 397 16.97 23.10 14.65
C ALA A 397 17.11 24.64 14.80
N GLU A 398 18.13 25.25 14.19
CA GLU A 398 18.26 26.71 14.08
C GLU A 398 17.20 27.35 13.18
N ASP A 399 16.93 26.79 12.01
CA ASP A 399 15.90 27.29 11.10
C ASP A 399 14.49 27.09 11.66
N LEU A 400 14.22 26.00 12.40
CA LEU A 400 12.96 25.84 13.10
C LEU A 400 12.80 26.93 14.17
N LEU A 401 13.83 27.16 15.00
CA LEU A 401 13.77 28.25 15.99
C LEU A 401 13.55 29.61 15.32
N ASN A 402 14.20 29.87 14.18
CA ASN A 402 14.04 31.11 13.41
C ASN A 402 12.63 31.25 12.84
N GLN A 403 12.04 30.18 12.29
CA GLN A 403 10.66 30.16 11.80
C GLN A 403 9.67 30.45 12.94
N LEU A 404 9.77 29.71 14.05
CA LEU A 404 8.91 29.86 15.23
C LEU A 404 9.03 31.23 15.91
N ALA A 405 10.23 31.82 15.92
CA ALA A 405 10.45 33.18 16.40
C ALA A 405 9.91 34.26 15.43
N SER A 406 9.75 33.93 14.15
CA SER A 406 9.25 34.85 13.12
C SER A 406 7.72 34.93 13.04
N ASP A 407 7.01 33.82 13.26
CA ASP A 407 5.54 33.78 13.33
C ASP A 407 5.01 32.93 14.50
N PRO A 408 4.94 33.50 15.73
CA PRO A 408 4.39 32.80 16.89
C PRO A 408 2.90 32.45 16.77
N SER A 409 2.15 33.07 15.85
CA SER A 409 0.74 32.75 15.61
C SER A 409 0.59 31.42 14.88
N GLN A 410 1.43 31.18 13.86
CA GLN A 410 1.46 29.90 13.16
C GLN A 410 1.88 28.76 14.11
N SER A 411 2.90 28.98 14.95
CA SER A 411 3.36 28.02 15.95
C SER A 411 2.23 27.53 16.88
N LEU A 412 1.27 28.39 17.24
CA LEU A 412 0.12 28.00 18.06
C LEU A 412 -0.88 27.15 17.28
N ALA A 413 -1.12 27.45 16.01
CA ALA A 413 -1.97 26.62 15.15
C ALA A 413 -1.34 25.25 14.89
N ASP A 414 -0.02 25.18 14.72
CA ASP A 414 0.73 23.94 14.54
C ASP A 414 0.67 23.04 15.79
N ILE A 415 0.69 23.64 17.00
CA ILE A 415 0.46 22.93 18.26
C ILE A 415 -0.98 22.40 18.34
N GLU A 416 -1.99 23.21 17.99
CA GLU A 416 -3.40 22.79 18.01
C GLU A 416 -3.72 21.68 16.99
N ASN A 417 -3.04 21.69 15.84
CA ASN A 417 -3.19 20.69 14.78
C ASN A 417 -2.31 19.44 14.97
N GLY A 418 -1.37 19.44 15.93
CA GLY A 418 -0.42 18.35 16.13
C GLY A 418 0.57 18.17 14.97
N THR A 419 0.95 19.27 14.30
CA THR A 419 1.81 19.25 13.11
C THR A 419 3.19 18.66 13.41
N GLU A 420 3.65 17.73 12.56
CA GLU A 420 4.97 17.11 12.65
C GLU A 420 6.03 17.88 11.86
N PHE A 421 7.16 18.13 12.52
CA PHE A 421 8.33 18.79 11.95
C PHE A 421 9.51 17.82 11.90
N ASN A 422 10.28 17.89 10.81
CA ASN A 422 11.46 17.06 10.62
C ASN A 422 12.69 17.93 10.86
N ILE A 423 13.41 17.64 11.95
CA ILE A 423 14.56 18.42 12.39
C ILE A 423 15.84 17.63 12.39
N THR A 424 16.94 18.30 12.05
CA THR A 424 18.30 17.83 12.33
C THR A 424 18.95 18.66 13.42
N GLY A 425 19.83 18.01 14.18
CA GLY A 425 20.60 18.64 15.24
C GLY A 425 21.54 17.64 15.91
N VAL A 426 22.01 18.00 17.10
CA VAL A 426 22.77 17.13 17.99
C VAL A 426 22.12 17.05 19.36
N ILE A 427 22.32 15.92 20.04
CA ILE A 427 22.07 15.83 21.49
C ILE A 427 23.07 16.76 22.21
N SER A 428 22.58 17.57 23.14
CA SER A 428 23.40 18.42 24.00
C SER A 428 23.38 17.91 25.44
N GLY A 429 24.55 17.46 25.91
CA GLY A 429 24.75 16.80 27.20
C GLY A 429 24.43 15.29 27.15
N SER A 430 25.41 14.45 27.51
CA SER A 430 25.19 13.00 27.58
C SER A 430 24.11 12.69 28.62
N THR A 431 23.07 11.98 28.19
CA THR A 431 21.85 11.75 28.97
C THR A 431 21.49 10.27 28.97
N LEU A 432 21.37 9.68 30.16
CA LEU A 432 20.88 8.32 30.34
C LEU A 432 19.36 8.29 30.21
N MET A 433 18.85 7.42 29.34
CA MET A 433 17.41 7.18 29.22
C MET A 433 16.82 6.68 30.54
N LYS A 434 15.67 7.25 30.92
CA LYS A 434 14.92 6.82 32.10
C LYS A 434 14.19 5.50 31.85
N ASN A 435 13.95 4.78 32.94
CA ASN A 435 13.22 3.50 32.94
C ASN A 435 11.76 3.63 33.40
N ASP A 436 11.34 4.81 33.86
CA ASP A 436 10.07 5.05 34.56
C ASP A 436 9.20 6.19 33.96
N GLY A 437 9.61 6.74 32.81
CA GLY A 437 8.87 7.74 32.06
C GLY A 437 9.74 8.48 31.04
N ASP A 438 9.18 9.53 30.44
CA ASP A 438 9.83 10.23 29.34
C ASP A 438 11.14 10.91 29.76
N THR A 439 12.12 10.85 28.86
CA THR A 439 13.45 11.40 29.08
C THR A 439 13.52 12.80 28.49
N LYS A 440 13.70 13.81 29.35
CA LYS A 440 14.02 15.18 28.90
C LYS A 440 15.45 15.20 28.39
N VAL A 441 15.63 15.62 27.15
CA VAL A 441 16.90 15.83 26.47
C VAL A 441 16.95 17.25 25.91
N ILE A 442 18.11 17.66 25.39
CA ILE A 442 18.27 18.93 24.70
C ILE A 442 18.71 18.64 23.27
N ILE A 443 17.94 19.13 22.29
CA ILE A 443 18.31 19.08 20.87
C ILE A 443 18.85 20.46 20.47
N ALA A 444 20.08 20.51 19.96
CA ALA A 444 20.80 21.73 19.62
C ALA A 444 21.22 21.76 18.14
N ASN A 445 21.51 22.94 17.59
CA ASN A 445 22.07 23.02 16.23
C ASN A 445 23.53 22.53 16.15
N ALA A 446 24.30 22.68 17.23
CA ALA A 446 25.70 22.29 17.31
C ALA A 446 26.12 21.95 18.75
N PRO A 447 27.18 21.13 18.94
CA PRO A 447 27.71 20.82 20.27
C PRO A 447 28.28 22.05 20.97
N TYR A 448 28.31 22.04 22.30
CA TYR A 448 28.95 23.09 23.09
C TYR A 448 30.47 23.15 22.77
N PRO A 449 31.10 24.34 22.64
CA PRO A 449 30.59 25.68 22.92
C PRO A 449 29.89 26.40 21.74
N ASN A 450 29.71 25.73 20.60
CA ASN A 450 29.21 26.36 19.37
C ASN A 450 27.67 26.38 19.27
N THR A 451 26.96 25.87 20.27
CA THR A 451 25.49 25.89 20.36
C THR A 451 24.94 27.31 20.27
N LEU A 452 24.18 27.62 19.21
CA LEU A 452 23.45 28.87 19.05
C LEU A 452 21.98 28.70 19.46
N THR A 453 21.38 27.57 19.08
CA THR A 453 19.98 27.26 19.33
C THR A 453 19.85 25.92 20.03
N LYS A 454 18.84 25.82 20.89
CA LYS A 454 18.51 24.58 21.61
C LYS A 454 17.04 24.53 21.97
N PHE A 455 16.48 23.33 21.95
CA PHE A 455 15.14 23.02 22.43
C PHE A 455 15.21 21.97 23.53
N ASP A 456 14.36 22.14 24.53
CA ASP A 456 14.04 21.05 25.45
C ASP A 456 13.08 20.09 24.73
N ALA A 457 13.50 18.83 24.62
CA ALA A 457 12.76 17.78 23.93
C ALA A 457 12.49 16.61 24.88
N TYR A 458 11.40 15.88 24.64
CA TYR A 458 11.00 14.72 25.44
C TYR A 458 10.95 13.49 24.53
N ILE A 459 11.75 12.48 24.89
CA ILE A 459 11.77 11.18 24.21
C ILE A 459 10.88 10.22 25.00
N PRO A 460 9.83 9.65 24.38
CA PRO A 460 8.94 8.67 25.01
C PRO A 460 9.67 7.45 25.60
N LEU A 461 9.16 6.94 26.71
CA LEU A 461 9.67 5.71 27.33
C LEU A 461 9.68 4.54 26.32
N GLY A 462 10.81 3.85 26.21
CA GLY A 462 10.98 2.67 25.35
C GLY A 462 11.47 2.97 23.92
N MET A 463 11.50 4.23 23.47
CA MET A 463 12.00 4.59 22.14
C MET A 463 13.52 4.36 21.99
N HIS A 464 14.28 4.52 23.06
CA HIS A 464 15.72 4.22 23.11
C HIS A 464 16.11 3.70 24.49
N THR A 465 17.18 2.90 24.56
CA THR A 465 17.72 2.33 25.80
C THR A 465 19.22 2.57 25.88
N GLY A 466 19.68 3.14 26.99
CA GLY A 466 21.10 3.45 27.21
C GLY A 466 21.37 4.95 27.25
N TRP A 467 22.60 5.33 26.89
CA TRP A 467 23.06 6.72 26.87
C TRP A 467 22.90 7.33 25.47
N LEU A 468 22.34 8.53 25.44
CA LEU A 468 22.47 9.47 24.33
C LEU A 468 23.72 10.30 24.58
N GLU A 469 24.62 10.46 23.61
CA GLU A 469 25.91 11.11 23.83
C GLU A 469 25.94 12.59 23.42
N ASP A 470 26.66 13.43 24.18
CA ASP A 470 26.85 14.85 23.85
C ASP A 470 27.54 15.01 22.50
N GLY A 471 26.86 15.72 21.59
CA GLY A 471 27.29 15.93 20.20
C GLY A 471 26.88 14.84 19.22
N GLN A 472 26.17 13.80 19.65
CA GLN A 472 25.62 12.77 18.76
C GLN A 472 24.60 13.39 17.80
N GLN A 473 24.84 13.26 16.50
CA GLN A 473 23.94 13.80 15.47
C GLN A 473 22.65 12.99 15.38
N ILE A 474 21.54 13.70 15.17
CA ILE A 474 20.21 13.12 15.09
C ILE A 474 19.38 13.76 13.97
N SER A 475 18.47 12.96 13.42
CA SER A 475 17.32 13.40 12.64
C SER A 475 16.06 12.93 13.36
N ALA A 476 15.19 13.86 13.75
CA ALA A 476 14.01 13.57 14.56
C ALA A 476 12.73 14.13 13.93
N THR A 477 11.64 13.37 14.03
CA THR A 477 10.28 13.85 13.80
C THR A 477 9.74 14.31 15.15
N VAL A 478 9.32 15.58 15.23
CA VAL A 478 8.86 16.20 16.47
C VAL A 478 7.52 16.89 16.29
N THR A 479 6.68 16.85 17.31
CA THR A 479 5.52 17.74 17.46
C THR A 479 5.84 18.82 18.48
N MET A 480 5.19 19.97 18.36
CA MET A 480 5.38 21.07 19.31
C MET A 480 4.38 21.00 20.46
N LEU A 481 4.86 21.31 21.67
CA LEU A 481 4.05 21.37 22.88
C LEU A 481 4.33 22.68 23.63
N TRP A 482 3.28 23.44 23.95
CA TRP A 482 3.42 24.53 24.93
C TRP A 482 3.25 23.98 26.35
N SER A 483 4.34 23.89 27.11
CA SER A 483 4.26 23.58 28.54
C SER A 483 3.79 24.80 29.31
N SER A 484 2.98 24.59 30.34
CA SER A 484 2.51 25.66 31.24
C SER A 484 3.32 25.76 32.53
N ASN A 485 4.17 24.77 32.83
CA ASN A 485 5.00 24.76 34.04
C ASN A 485 6.26 23.87 33.88
N PRO A 486 7.45 24.44 33.63
CA PRO A 486 7.69 25.86 33.34
C PRO A 486 6.98 26.31 32.04
N PRO A 487 6.66 27.62 31.89
CA PRO A 487 6.07 28.15 30.66
C PRO A 487 7.12 28.24 29.55
N GLU A 488 7.28 27.16 28.80
CA GLU A 488 8.27 27.02 27.72
C GLU A 488 7.71 26.19 26.55
N LEU A 489 8.20 26.46 25.34
CA LEU A 489 7.95 25.61 24.19
C LEU A 489 8.87 24.39 24.28
N GLN A 490 8.28 23.21 24.16
CA GLN A 490 8.95 21.92 24.23
C GLN A 490 8.68 21.13 22.94
N LEU A 491 9.61 20.25 22.58
CA LEU A 491 9.42 19.31 21.49
C LEU A 491 9.04 17.94 22.06
N ASN A 492 7.97 17.34 21.55
CA ASN A 492 7.66 15.94 21.82
C ASN A 492 8.19 15.10 20.65
N VAL A 493 9.11 14.17 20.94
CA VAL A 493 9.78 13.38 19.91
C VAL A 493 8.88 12.22 19.52
N VAL A 494 8.42 12.21 18.26
CA VAL A 494 7.62 11.12 17.67
C VAL A 494 8.54 10.02 17.16
N ASN A 495 9.67 10.40 16.56
CA ASN A 495 10.68 9.48 16.05
C ASN A 495 12.08 10.11 16.17
N ILE A 496 13.11 9.31 16.44
CA ILE A 496 14.51 9.75 16.47
C ILE A 496 15.41 8.74 15.77
N ASN A 497 16.26 9.23 14.86
CA ASN A 497 17.26 8.46 14.16
C ASN A 497 18.63 9.04 14.47
N PHE A 498 19.59 8.18 14.81
CA PHE A 498 20.99 8.57 14.99
C PHE A 498 21.68 8.64 13.64
N VAL A 499 22.40 9.74 13.42
CA VAL A 499 23.14 10.02 12.18
C VAL A 499 24.62 9.82 12.50
N GLY A 500 25.28 8.94 11.73
CA GLY A 500 26.68 8.58 11.95
C GLY A 500 26.98 7.83 13.26
N ASN A 501 28.25 7.79 13.62
CA ASN A 501 28.76 7.15 14.83
C ASN A 501 28.68 8.10 16.06
N PRO A 502 28.62 7.56 17.29
CA PRO A 502 28.75 8.38 18.50
C PRO A 502 30.08 9.16 18.50
N PRO A 503 30.13 10.36 19.11
CA PRO A 503 31.35 11.17 19.16
C PRO A 503 32.52 10.46 19.83
N ALA A 504 33.73 10.79 19.39
CA ALA A 504 34.96 10.27 19.99
C ALA A 504 35.10 10.70 21.47
N PRO A 505 35.76 9.89 22.32
CA PRO A 505 36.00 10.23 23.73
C PRO A 505 36.65 11.60 23.92
N ASN A 506 36.17 12.37 24.90
CA ASN A 506 36.78 13.65 25.27
C ASN A 506 38.13 13.40 25.93
N ASN A 507 39.21 14.02 25.44
CA ASN A 507 40.51 13.90 26.11
C ASN A 507 40.56 14.82 27.33
N TYR A 508 41.01 14.30 28.48
CA TYR A 508 41.14 15.06 29.72
C TYR A 508 42.53 14.87 30.34
N ASP A 509 43.25 15.97 30.61
CA ASP A 509 44.53 15.91 31.31
C ASP A 509 44.33 16.10 32.83
N LEU A 510 44.87 15.17 33.62
CA LEU A 510 44.86 15.26 35.09
C LEU A 510 45.51 16.54 35.65
N THR A 511 46.28 17.27 34.84
CA THR A 511 46.88 18.55 35.22
C THR A 511 45.98 19.77 35.06
N ASP A 512 44.84 19.65 34.34
CA ASP A 512 43.89 20.77 34.12
C ASP A 512 43.07 21.13 35.38
N GLY A 513 43.09 20.27 36.41
CA GLY A 513 42.45 20.50 37.71
C GLY A 513 41.33 19.49 37.98
N PRO A 514 40.23 19.90 38.65
CA PRO A 514 38.99 19.13 38.70
C PRO A 514 38.15 19.32 37.42
N PRO A 515 37.44 18.30 36.93
CA PRO A 515 36.52 18.42 35.80
C PRO A 515 35.46 19.50 36.02
N ALA A 516 35.04 20.16 34.94
CA ALA A 516 33.90 21.07 35.00
C ALA A 516 32.58 20.29 34.92
N PHE A 517 31.49 20.92 35.36
CA PHE A 517 30.16 20.29 35.36
C PHE A 517 29.70 19.82 33.96
N TYR A 518 30.21 20.45 32.89
CA TYR A 518 29.90 20.12 31.51
C TYR A 518 30.80 19.02 30.90
N ASP A 519 31.78 18.51 31.65
CA ASP A 519 32.61 17.35 31.27
C ASP A 519 32.06 16.03 31.86
N LEU A 520 31.14 16.14 32.82
CA LEU A 520 30.54 15.01 33.51
C LEU A 520 29.56 14.23 32.62
N ASN A 521 29.41 12.94 32.94
CA ASN A 521 28.60 11.93 32.27
C ASN A 521 29.00 11.61 30.82
N LYS A 522 30.10 12.18 30.31
CA LYS A 522 30.62 11.89 28.96
C LYS A 522 31.57 10.71 28.96
N ILE A 523 31.70 10.05 27.80
CA ILE A 523 32.84 9.18 27.54
C ILE A 523 34.10 10.06 27.43
N THR A 524 35.08 9.74 28.24
CA THR A 524 36.29 10.53 28.47
C THR A 524 37.50 9.61 28.43
N SER A 525 38.59 10.12 27.88
CA SER A 525 39.87 9.42 27.81
C SER A 525 40.94 10.16 28.62
N ILE A 526 41.64 9.42 29.47
CA ILE A 526 42.61 9.94 30.42
C ILE A 526 43.88 9.09 30.35
N THR A 527 45.03 9.72 30.18
CA THR A 527 46.33 9.04 30.17
C THR A 527 46.97 9.06 31.57
N GLY A 528 47.34 7.89 32.08
CA GLY A 528 47.99 7.74 33.38
C GLY A 528 48.42 6.32 33.72
N ASN A 529 49.09 6.17 34.85
CA ASN A 529 49.49 4.90 35.42
C ASN A 529 48.52 4.47 36.54
N LEU A 530 48.12 3.20 36.56
CA LEU A 530 47.18 2.67 37.56
C LEU A 530 47.89 2.42 38.89
N VAL A 531 47.35 2.97 39.98
CA VAL A 531 47.92 2.84 41.34
C VAL A 531 46.85 2.55 42.37
N THR A 532 47.16 1.68 43.33
CA THR A 532 46.27 1.40 44.46
C THR A 532 46.76 2.15 45.70
N ILE A 533 45.89 2.98 46.29
CA ILE A 533 46.17 3.77 47.49
C ILE A 533 45.00 3.54 48.46
N ASP A 534 45.30 3.15 49.69
CA ASP A 534 44.29 2.92 50.75
C ASP A 534 43.11 1.99 50.34
N ASN A 535 43.43 0.95 49.55
CA ASN A 535 42.48 -0.04 49.00
C ASN A 535 41.50 0.53 47.95
N GLU A 536 41.82 1.67 47.35
CA GLU A 536 41.11 2.24 46.19
C GLU A 536 42.05 2.37 44.99
N THR A 537 41.50 2.21 43.80
CA THR A 537 42.26 2.31 42.53
C THR A 537 42.14 3.72 41.96
N TYR A 538 43.29 4.27 41.58
CA TYR A 538 43.43 5.59 40.99
C TYR A 538 44.20 5.50 39.67
N LEU A 539 43.85 6.36 38.74
CA LEU A 539 44.67 6.70 37.59
C LEU A 539 45.48 7.95 37.93
N GLN A 540 46.82 7.82 37.99
CA GLN A 540 47.75 8.88 38.36
C GLN A 540 48.51 9.40 37.14
N LYS A 541 48.86 10.69 37.11
CA LYS A 541 49.74 11.24 36.07
C LYS A 541 51.18 10.79 36.30
N GLU A 542 51.85 10.33 35.24
CA GLU A 542 53.26 9.93 35.31
C GLU A 542 54.13 11.06 35.87
N GLY A 543 54.90 10.76 36.93
CA GLY A 543 55.77 11.73 37.61
C GLY A 543 55.06 12.84 38.40
N GLY A 544 53.72 12.82 38.50
CA GLY A 544 52.91 13.82 39.21
C GLY A 544 52.20 13.29 40.46
N GLU A 545 51.51 14.17 41.18
CA GLU A 545 50.62 13.81 42.32
C GLU A 545 49.13 13.83 41.92
N GLN A 546 48.82 14.38 40.74
CA GLN A 546 47.47 14.46 40.20
C GLN A 546 46.93 13.07 39.87
N LYS A 547 45.71 12.78 40.34
CA LYS A 547 45.04 11.50 40.18
C LYS A 547 43.52 11.62 40.21
N ILE A 548 42.84 10.68 39.55
CA ILE A 548 41.38 10.48 39.60
C ILE A 548 41.09 9.04 40.04
N ARG A 549 39.95 8.76 40.67
CA ARG A 549 39.54 7.36 40.91
C ARG A 549 39.15 6.69 39.59
N ILE A 550 39.34 5.39 39.50
CA ILE A 550 39.00 4.60 38.31
C ILE A 550 38.33 3.28 38.74
N ASN A 551 37.18 2.97 38.13
CA ASN A 551 36.57 1.66 38.22
C ASN A 551 36.87 0.94 36.90
N VAL A 552 37.77 -0.04 36.95
CA VAL A 552 38.15 -0.84 35.80
C VAL A 552 37.04 -1.85 35.48
N VAL A 553 36.72 -2.03 34.20
CA VAL A 553 35.70 -2.99 33.76
C VAL A 553 36.09 -4.43 34.09
N SER A 554 35.11 -5.28 34.41
CA SER A 554 35.35 -6.70 34.65
C SER A 554 35.84 -7.40 33.39
N ASN A 555 36.98 -8.10 33.47
CA ASN A 555 37.73 -8.67 32.35
C ASN A 555 38.40 -7.62 31.43
N SER A 556 38.81 -6.49 32.00
CA SER A 556 39.61 -5.47 31.31
C SER A 556 40.85 -6.05 30.60
N ILE A 557 41.17 -5.49 29.44
CA ILE A 557 42.40 -5.78 28.67
C ILE A 557 43.64 -5.58 29.54
N TYR A 558 43.65 -4.55 30.40
CA TYR A 558 44.74 -4.30 31.35
C TYR A 558 45.01 -5.50 32.27
N GLU A 559 43.97 -6.11 32.83
CA GLU A 559 44.09 -7.29 33.71
C GLU A 559 44.40 -8.59 32.93
N GLY A 560 44.12 -8.61 31.62
CA GLY A 560 44.35 -9.75 30.75
C GLY A 560 45.83 -10.08 30.48
N ASN A 561 46.74 -9.11 30.63
CA ASN A 561 48.15 -9.30 30.30
C ASN A 561 49.11 -8.49 31.19
N SER A 562 50.05 -9.19 31.85
CA SER A 562 51.11 -8.59 32.67
C SER A 562 52.06 -7.61 31.94
N GLN A 563 52.04 -7.56 30.61
CA GLN A 563 52.78 -6.54 29.83
C GLN A 563 52.16 -5.14 29.89
N ASN A 564 50.91 -5.03 30.39
CA ASN A 564 50.21 -3.77 30.62
C ASN A 564 50.53 -3.20 32.03
N GLU A 565 50.93 -4.05 32.98
CA GLU A 565 51.13 -3.69 34.39
C GLU A 565 52.15 -2.56 34.58
N GLY A 566 51.74 -1.51 35.31
CA GLY A 566 52.63 -0.41 35.72
C GLY A 566 53.05 0.56 34.61
N LYS A 567 52.51 0.42 33.39
CA LYS A 567 52.69 1.39 32.30
C LYS A 567 51.78 2.61 32.45
N THR A 568 52.18 3.70 31.81
CA THR A 568 51.33 4.87 31.55
C THR A 568 50.51 4.57 30.29
N LEU A 569 49.19 4.38 30.43
CA LEU A 569 48.30 3.99 29.33
C LEU A 569 47.15 4.98 29.19
N LYS A 570 46.51 5.02 28.02
CA LYS A 570 45.29 5.76 27.74
C LYS A 570 44.07 4.91 28.11
N TRP A 571 43.39 5.31 29.17
CA TRP A 571 42.15 4.69 29.63
C TRP A 571 40.96 5.44 29.05
N THR A 572 39.90 4.73 28.70
CA THR A 572 38.63 5.28 28.23
C THR A 572 37.50 4.70 29.07
N GLY A 573 36.62 5.57 29.56
CA GLY A 573 35.45 5.20 30.38
C GLY A 573 34.50 6.39 30.51
N ARG A 574 33.43 6.28 31.31
CA ARG A 574 32.52 7.40 31.56
C ARG A 574 32.97 8.21 32.78
N LEU A 575 33.19 9.51 32.60
CA LEU A 575 33.57 10.39 33.70
C LEU A 575 32.32 10.76 34.51
N ILE A 576 32.18 10.23 35.72
CA ILE A 576 31.02 10.47 36.60
C ILE A 576 31.41 11.14 37.92
N GLU A 577 30.45 11.86 38.51
CA GLU A 577 30.54 12.37 39.87
C GLU A 577 29.82 11.41 40.83
N MET A 578 30.49 11.00 41.90
CA MET A 578 29.93 10.15 42.95
C MET A 578 29.93 10.86 44.30
N ALA A 579 28.87 10.64 45.08
CA ALA A 579 28.74 11.18 46.43
C ALA A 579 29.48 10.32 47.46
N ASP A 580 30.38 10.93 48.22
CA ASP A 580 30.99 10.35 49.42
C ASP A 580 30.07 10.56 50.62
N ASN A 581 29.26 9.54 50.91
CA ASN A 581 28.33 9.52 52.04
C ASN A 581 29.00 9.57 53.42
N VAL A 582 30.32 9.34 53.52
CA VAL A 582 31.07 9.36 54.79
C VAL A 582 31.63 10.76 55.04
N ASN A 583 32.23 11.38 54.02
CA ASN A 583 32.89 12.68 54.14
C ASN A 583 31.98 13.88 53.77
N LEU A 584 30.75 13.63 53.29
CA LEU A 584 29.83 14.65 52.77
C LEU A 584 30.47 15.49 51.64
N ALA A 585 31.24 14.80 50.80
CA ALA A 585 31.98 15.36 49.69
C ALA A 585 31.56 14.67 48.38
N HIS A 586 32.04 15.19 47.26
CA HIS A 586 31.91 14.55 45.95
C HIS A 586 33.29 14.18 45.43
N TYR A 587 33.37 13.11 44.64
CA TYR A 587 34.60 12.69 43.98
C TYR A 587 34.29 12.25 42.55
N TYR A 588 35.26 12.45 41.67
CA TYR A 588 35.15 12.05 40.26
C TYR A 588 35.77 10.67 40.04
N VAL A 589 35.11 9.88 39.20
CA VAL A 589 35.53 8.53 38.81
C VAL A 589 35.49 8.42 37.30
N LEU A 590 36.52 7.81 36.71
CA LEU A 590 36.41 7.22 35.39
C LEU A 590 35.81 5.81 35.56
N ASP A 591 34.52 5.68 35.30
CA ASP A 591 33.73 4.47 35.53
C ASP A 591 33.65 3.61 34.26
N ASP A 592 33.47 2.30 34.44
CA ASP A 592 33.46 1.28 33.38
C ASP A 592 34.65 1.43 32.40
N ALA A 593 35.85 1.61 32.96
CA ALA A 593 37.04 2.03 32.22
C ALA A 593 37.90 0.86 31.75
N ASP A 594 38.41 0.95 30.52
CA ASP A 594 39.43 0.03 29.97
C ASP A 594 40.45 0.76 29.10
N VAL A 595 41.49 0.04 28.70
CA VAL A 595 42.48 0.43 27.69
C VAL A 595 42.08 -0.11 26.31
N THR A 596 42.61 0.46 25.24
CA THR A 596 42.32 -0.01 23.87
C THR A 596 43.35 -1.06 23.41
N ASP A 597 42.88 -2.11 22.75
CA ASP A 597 43.64 -3.11 22.02
C ASP A 597 42.95 -3.31 20.66
N ASN A 598 43.56 -2.82 19.59
CA ASN A 598 42.98 -2.85 18.24
C ASN A 598 43.32 -4.13 17.45
N ASP A 599 44.33 -4.92 17.85
CA ASP A 599 44.73 -6.15 17.14
C ASP A 599 44.20 -7.45 17.81
N GLY A 600 43.75 -7.33 19.06
CA GLY A 600 43.13 -8.39 19.87
C GLY A 600 44.13 -9.33 20.55
N ASN A 601 45.41 -8.94 20.69
CA ASN A 601 46.44 -9.77 21.30
C ASN A 601 46.48 -9.73 22.85
N GLY A 602 45.73 -8.81 23.47
CA GLY A 602 45.62 -8.61 24.91
C GLY A 602 46.64 -7.61 25.49
N ILE A 603 47.50 -7.01 24.67
CA ILE A 603 48.37 -5.89 25.05
C ILE A 603 47.65 -4.60 24.65
N ALA A 604 47.67 -3.58 25.50
CA ALA A 604 47.12 -2.27 25.13
C ALA A 604 47.95 -1.64 24.00
N ASP A 605 47.33 -0.93 23.06
CA ASP A 605 48.05 -0.30 21.93
C ASP A 605 49.24 0.56 22.41
N ASP A 606 49.03 1.41 23.43
CA ASP A 606 50.09 2.25 24.04
C ASP A 606 51.20 1.44 24.72
N ALA A 607 50.93 0.17 25.07
CA ALA A 607 51.88 -0.74 25.68
C ALA A 607 52.73 -1.48 24.64
N GLU A 608 52.38 -1.46 23.36
CA GLU A 608 53.16 -2.07 22.27
C GLU A 608 54.32 -1.18 21.80
N ASP A 609 54.10 0.13 21.79
CA ASP A 609 55.06 1.15 21.34
C ASP A 609 56.14 1.51 22.38
N ALA A 610 56.16 0.84 23.55
CA ALA A 610 56.92 1.21 24.77
C ALA A 610 58.15 0.33 25.08
#